data_AF-A0A960Y8N5-F1
#
_entry.id   AF-A0A960Y8N5-F1
#
_cell.length_a   1.000
_cell.length_b   1.000
_cell.length_c   1.000
_cell.angle_alpha   90.00
_cell.angle_beta   90.00
_cell.angle_gamma   90.00
#
_symmetry.space_group_name_H-M   'P 1'
#
loop_
_entity.id
_entity.type
_entity.pdbx_description
1 polymer ?
#
loop_
_entity_poly.entity_id
_entity_poly.type
_entity_poly.pdbx_seq_one_letter_code
_entity_poly.pdbx_strand_id
1 'polypeptide(L)'
;MRIPTPGRVRWLLFGLTLLAVFAFGAFACSGGDDDDDDDAGADDDVADDDTSDDDTSGDDDAAGDVCETNEDCPITYFCKKAVGLCGDGQGACKLSPRAGCDEGDEGCGCDDVYEPVCGCDGETYGNECDSELAEVNIASEGECP
;
A
#
# COMPACT_ATOMS: atom_id res chain seq x y z
N MET A 1 27.54 -41.25 22.77
CA MET A 1 28.11 -42.58 22.45
C MET A 1 28.21 -42.70 20.93
N ARG A 2 29.26 -43.38 20.46
CA ARG A 2 29.73 -43.50 19.07
C ARG A 2 28.69 -43.95 18.01
N ILE A 3 28.82 -43.32 16.84
CA ILE A 3 28.59 -43.72 15.43
C ILE A 3 28.37 -45.23 15.16
N PRO A 4 27.62 -45.61 14.11
CA PRO A 4 28.30 -46.02 12.88
C PRO A 4 27.61 -45.60 11.56
N THR A 5 28.37 -44.99 10.65
CA THR A 5 28.14 -45.03 9.20
C THR A 5 28.71 -46.33 8.62
N PRO A 6 28.12 -46.85 7.55
CA PRO A 6 28.87 -47.33 6.40
C PRO A 6 28.39 -46.56 5.15
N GLY A 7 29.23 -46.06 4.24
CA GLY A 7 30.37 -46.76 3.67
C GLY A 7 30.13 -46.86 2.16
N ARG A 8 30.68 -45.88 1.43
CA ARG A 8 30.97 -45.78 0.00
C ARG A 8 30.79 -47.05 -0.84
N VAL A 9 30.15 -46.93 -2.01
CA VAL A 9 30.57 -47.65 -3.22
C VAL A 9 30.43 -46.74 -4.45
N ARG A 10 31.61 -46.38 -4.97
CA ARG A 10 31.87 -45.73 -6.24
C ARG A 10 32.24 -46.84 -7.22
N TRP A 11 31.42 -47.05 -8.26
CA TRP A 11 31.74 -47.76 -9.49
C TRP A 11 30.90 -47.09 -10.59
N LEU A 12 31.44 -46.17 -11.38
CA LEU A 12 32.15 -46.38 -12.65
C LEU A 12 31.30 -47.09 -13.71
N LEU A 13 31.43 -46.62 -14.97
CA LEU A 13 30.89 -47.14 -16.25
C LEU A 13 29.60 -46.41 -16.69
N PHE A 14 29.42 -45.77 -17.85
CA PHE A 14 30.04 -45.70 -19.17
C PHE A 14 29.77 -44.26 -19.70
N GLY A 15 30.67 -43.54 -20.37
CA GLY A 15 30.99 -43.77 -21.78
C GLY A 15 30.49 -42.62 -22.67
N LEU A 16 31.35 -41.63 -22.90
CA LEU A 16 31.68 -41.02 -24.20
C LEU A 16 30.57 -40.97 -25.30
N THR A 17 29.90 -39.82 -25.47
CA THR A 17 29.38 -39.31 -26.76
C THR A 17 29.42 -37.78 -26.69
N LEU A 18 30.54 -37.14 -27.01
CA LEU A 18 30.87 -36.54 -28.31
C LEU A 18 29.68 -35.95 -29.09
N LEU A 19 29.81 -34.65 -29.39
CA LEU A 19 29.17 -33.88 -30.48
C LEU A 19 27.70 -33.46 -30.33
N ALA A 20 27.49 -32.20 -29.90
CA ALA A 20 26.83 -31.20 -30.74
C ALA A 20 26.83 -29.82 -30.03
N VAL A 21 27.91 -29.06 -30.22
CA VAL A 21 27.85 -27.60 -30.04
C VAL A 21 27.07 -27.08 -31.24
N PHE A 22 25.76 -26.95 -31.09
CA PHE A 22 24.92 -26.33 -32.12
C PHE A 22 25.27 -24.85 -32.21
N ALA A 23 26.13 -24.54 -33.17
CA ALA A 23 26.29 -23.22 -33.73
C ALA A 23 24.99 -22.83 -34.47
N PHE A 24 24.11 -22.11 -33.78
CA PHE A 24 23.20 -21.13 -34.35
C PHE A 24 23.55 -19.83 -33.63
N GLY A 25 23.92 -18.73 -34.24
CA GLY A 25 23.96 -18.27 -35.62
C GLY A 25 24.26 -16.77 -35.46
N ALA A 26 25.09 -16.21 -36.33
CA ALA A 26 25.39 -14.78 -36.31
C ALA A 26 24.09 -13.98 -36.47
N PHE A 27 23.65 -13.29 -35.41
CA PHE A 27 22.66 -12.23 -35.53
C PHE A 27 23.43 -10.92 -35.73
N ALA A 28 23.44 -10.46 -36.97
CA ALA A 28 24.05 -9.21 -37.40
C ALA A 28 23.36 -8.02 -36.72
N CYS A 29 24.15 -7.08 -36.19
CA CYS A 29 23.68 -5.72 -35.94
C CYS A 29 23.26 -5.10 -37.28
N SER A 30 21.98 -4.76 -37.43
CA SER A 30 21.56 -3.68 -38.32
C SER A 30 21.34 -2.45 -37.46
N GLY A 31 22.04 -1.38 -37.83
CA GLY A 31 21.76 -0.05 -37.31
C GLY A 31 20.39 0.44 -37.78
N GLY A 32 19.79 1.25 -36.93
CA GLY A 32 18.82 2.28 -37.29
C GLY A 32 19.25 3.53 -36.53
N ASP A 33 19.79 4.48 -37.27
CA ASP A 33 19.99 5.85 -36.85
C ASP A 33 18.62 6.57 -36.85
N ASP A 34 18.44 7.47 -35.88
CA ASP A 34 17.54 8.62 -35.84
C ASP A 34 16.01 8.40 -35.92
N ASP A 35 15.30 8.81 -34.86
CA ASP A 35 14.13 9.70 -34.98
C ASP A 35 13.92 10.45 -33.65
N ASP A 36 14.12 11.76 -33.74
CA ASP A 36 14.03 12.79 -32.73
C ASP A 36 12.62 12.96 -32.14
N ASP A 37 12.59 13.53 -30.93
CA ASP A 37 11.44 14.08 -30.23
C ASP A 37 10.63 15.06 -31.11
N ASP A 38 9.39 14.71 -31.45
CA ASP A 38 8.36 15.66 -31.90
C ASP A 38 7.10 15.48 -31.02
N ASP A 39 7.19 16.01 -29.80
CA ASP A 39 6.05 16.22 -28.91
C ASP A 39 5.22 17.40 -29.46
N ALA A 40 4.41 17.11 -30.48
CA ALA A 40 3.42 18.03 -31.00
C ALA A 40 2.13 17.89 -30.18
N GLY A 41 1.92 18.83 -29.26
CA GLY A 41 0.67 18.99 -28.54
C GLY A 41 -0.54 18.94 -29.47
N ALA A 42 -1.48 18.06 -29.12
CA ALA A 42 -2.84 18.04 -29.60
C ALA A 42 -3.75 17.78 -28.40
N ASP A 43 -4.00 18.86 -27.69
CA ASP A 43 -5.14 19.11 -26.83
C ASP A 43 -6.46 19.00 -27.64
N ASP A 44 -7.49 18.46 -26.96
CA ASP A 44 -8.94 18.43 -27.26
C ASP A 44 -9.51 17.30 -28.16
N ASP A 45 -10.01 16.23 -27.51
CA ASP A 45 -11.43 15.79 -27.55
C ASP A 45 -11.60 14.33 -27.03
N VAL A 46 -11.75 14.14 -25.71
CA VAL A 46 -12.37 12.92 -25.15
C VAL A 46 -13.68 13.35 -24.51
N ALA A 47 -14.79 13.07 -25.20
CA ALA A 47 -16.11 13.12 -24.62
C ALA A 47 -16.31 11.88 -23.75
N ASP A 48 -16.79 12.11 -22.53
CA ASP A 48 -17.10 11.12 -21.50
C ASP A 48 -17.89 9.89 -22.01
N ASP A 49 -17.34 8.69 -21.79
CA ASP A 49 -18.08 7.46 -21.51
C ASP A 49 -17.27 6.66 -20.47
N ASP A 50 -17.62 6.84 -19.20
CA ASP A 50 -17.00 6.22 -18.03
C ASP A 50 -17.03 4.68 -18.13
N THR A 51 -15.88 4.00 -18.13
CA THR A 51 -15.58 2.86 -17.22
C THR A 51 -14.16 2.30 -17.42
N SER A 52 -13.32 2.54 -16.41
CA SER A 52 -12.10 1.80 -16.04
C SER A 52 -10.90 1.89 -17.00
N ASP A 53 -10.36 3.08 -17.16
CA ASP A 53 -8.90 3.24 -17.21
C ASP A 53 -8.48 3.73 -15.82
N ASP A 54 -8.29 2.77 -14.89
CA ASP A 54 -7.58 2.99 -13.62
C ASP A 54 -6.11 3.20 -13.96
N ASP A 55 -5.80 4.39 -14.47
CA ASP A 55 -4.47 4.96 -14.48
C ASP A 55 -4.04 5.15 -13.02
N THR A 56 -3.57 4.06 -12.44
CA THR A 56 -2.74 4.00 -11.23
C THR A 56 -1.35 4.57 -11.56
N SER A 57 -1.32 5.81 -12.06
CA SER A 57 -0.19 6.69 -11.84
C SER A 57 -0.26 7.13 -10.39
N GLY A 58 0.50 6.45 -9.55
CA GLY A 58 0.74 6.86 -8.17
C GLY A 58 1.36 8.25 -8.16
N ASP A 59 0.52 9.23 -7.85
CA ASP A 59 0.91 10.45 -7.18
C ASP A 59 0.29 10.38 -5.78
N ASP A 60 1.17 10.31 -4.79
CA ASP A 60 0.98 9.80 -3.43
C ASP A 60 0.13 10.71 -2.51
N ASP A 61 -1.15 10.92 -2.81
CA ASP A 61 -2.06 11.69 -1.95
C ASP A 61 -3.25 10.83 -1.47
N ALA A 62 -3.01 9.89 -0.54
CA ALA A 62 -4.03 9.08 0.13
C ALA A 62 -5.04 9.88 1.00
N ALA A 63 -5.09 11.20 0.84
CA ALA A 63 -5.99 12.09 1.53
C ALA A 63 -7.32 12.21 0.77
N GLY A 64 -8.32 11.44 1.19
CA GLY A 64 -9.70 11.58 0.70
C GLY A 64 -10.22 10.43 -0.16
N ASP A 65 -9.44 9.37 -0.37
CA ASP A 65 -9.93 8.15 -1.00
C ASP A 65 -10.99 7.45 -0.15
N VAL A 66 -11.94 6.80 -0.81
CA VAL A 66 -12.98 5.99 -0.15
C VAL A 66 -12.35 4.74 0.43
N CYS A 67 -12.58 4.49 1.71
CA CYS A 67 -12.08 3.32 2.43
C CYS A 67 -13.24 2.56 3.10
N GLU A 68 -13.10 1.26 3.28
CA GLU A 68 -14.05 0.47 4.10
C GLU A 68 -13.40 0.06 5.42
N THR A 69 -12.08 -0.04 5.45
CA THR A 69 -11.25 -0.48 6.56
C THR A 69 -9.98 0.35 6.65
N ASN A 70 -9.29 0.30 7.79
CA ASN A 70 -8.00 0.99 7.95
C ASN A 70 -6.91 0.37 7.05
N GLU A 71 -7.10 -0.85 6.54
CA GLU A 71 -6.15 -1.51 5.64
C GLU A 71 -6.17 -0.93 4.22
N ASP A 72 -7.27 -0.27 3.84
CA ASP A 72 -7.40 0.44 2.57
C ASP A 72 -6.58 1.75 2.57
N CYS A 73 -6.22 2.23 3.77
CA CYS A 73 -5.43 3.43 3.95
C CYS A 73 -3.96 3.07 4.28
N PRO A 74 -2.98 3.89 3.86
CA PRO A 74 -1.59 3.73 4.29
C PRO A 74 -1.46 3.94 5.81
N ILE A 75 -0.36 3.48 6.41
CA ILE A 75 -0.12 3.48 7.87
C ILE A 75 -0.16 4.87 8.54
N THR A 76 -0.09 5.94 7.76
CA THR A 76 -0.20 7.34 8.21
C THR A 76 -1.63 7.87 8.10
N TYR A 77 -2.57 7.05 7.64
CA TYR A 77 -3.95 7.41 7.42
C TYR A 77 -4.87 6.43 8.13
N PHE A 78 -6.00 6.95 8.59
CA PHE A 78 -7.05 6.19 9.24
C PHE A 78 -8.34 6.28 8.42
N CYS A 79 -9.11 5.19 8.37
CA CYS A 79 -10.38 5.18 7.66
C CYS A 79 -11.47 5.83 8.50
N LYS A 80 -11.60 7.14 8.37
CA LYS A 80 -12.57 7.93 9.12
C LYS A 80 -13.96 7.78 8.52
N LYS A 81 -14.88 7.21 9.31
CA LYS A 81 -16.30 7.05 8.99
C LYS A 81 -17.13 8.16 9.61
N ALA A 82 -18.36 8.32 9.12
CA ALA A 82 -19.31 9.24 9.73
C ALA A 82 -19.69 8.77 11.14
N VAL A 83 -19.94 9.72 12.05
CA VAL A 83 -20.39 9.44 13.41
C VAL A 83 -21.63 8.54 13.40
N GLY A 84 -21.61 7.48 14.21
CA GLY A 84 -22.68 6.48 14.27
C GLY A 84 -22.49 5.27 13.35
N LEU A 85 -21.43 5.24 12.53
CA LEU A 85 -21.10 4.10 11.68
C LEU A 85 -19.96 3.29 12.29
N CYS A 86 -20.35 2.25 13.04
CA CYS A 86 -19.45 1.23 13.55
C CYS A 86 -19.55 -0.05 12.73
N GLY A 87 -18.46 -0.46 12.09
CA GLY A 87 -18.42 -1.68 11.27
C GLY A 87 -18.53 -1.39 9.77
N ASP A 88 -19.41 -2.08 9.06
CA ASP A 88 -19.54 -1.99 7.60
C ASP A 88 -20.06 -0.61 7.17
N GLY A 89 -19.22 0.14 6.46
CA GLY A 89 -19.53 1.49 6.01
C GLY A 89 -18.33 2.13 5.35
N GLN A 90 -18.58 2.89 4.30
CA GLN A 90 -17.55 3.64 3.60
C GLN A 90 -17.17 4.88 4.41
N GLY A 91 -15.87 5.07 4.60
CA GLY A 91 -15.25 6.26 5.16
C GLY A 91 -14.35 6.93 4.13
N ALA A 92 -13.56 7.88 4.61
CA ALA A 92 -12.50 8.50 3.84
C ALA A 92 -11.17 8.34 4.57
N CYS A 93 -10.09 8.05 3.83
CA CYS A 93 -8.76 8.07 4.38
C CYS A 93 -8.42 9.50 4.83
N LYS A 94 -8.19 9.67 6.12
CA LYS A 94 -7.77 10.93 6.74
C LYS A 94 -6.43 10.74 7.43
N LEU A 95 -5.63 11.80 7.43
CA LEU A 95 -4.32 11.79 8.08
C LEU A 95 -4.52 11.46 9.57
N SER A 96 -3.91 10.36 10.02
CA SER A 96 -3.94 10.02 11.44
C SER A 96 -3.08 11.02 12.21
N PRO A 97 -3.46 11.43 13.44
CA PRO A 97 -2.64 12.26 14.31
C PRO A 97 -1.23 11.69 14.55
N ARG A 98 -1.04 10.38 14.31
CA ARG A 98 0.25 9.68 14.42
C ARG A 98 1.19 9.90 13.23
N ALA A 99 0.70 10.44 12.12
CA ALA A 99 1.44 10.61 10.87
C ALA A 99 2.43 11.77 10.88
N GLY A 100 2.26 12.75 11.77
CA GLY A 100 3.14 13.91 11.88
C GLY A 100 4.33 13.71 12.82
N CYS A 101 4.51 12.51 13.37
CA CYS A 101 5.43 12.25 14.48
C CYS A 101 6.82 11.85 13.99
N ASP A 102 7.41 12.62 13.10
CA ASP A 102 8.81 12.46 12.78
C ASP A 102 9.69 12.97 13.94
N GLU A 103 10.85 12.34 14.12
CA GLU A 103 11.74 12.55 15.27
C GLU A 103 12.20 14.03 15.38
N GLY A 104 11.50 14.80 16.21
CA GLY A 104 11.87 16.19 16.52
C GLY A 104 10.73 17.20 16.57
N ASP A 105 9.50 16.81 16.22
CA ASP A 105 8.34 17.71 16.29
C ASP A 105 7.58 17.56 17.62
N GLU A 106 7.48 18.64 18.38
CA GLU A 106 6.74 18.71 19.65
C GLU A 106 5.22 18.81 19.44
N GLY A 107 4.73 18.69 18.19
CA GLY A 107 3.33 18.81 17.80
C GLY A 107 2.59 17.49 17.62
N CYS A 108 3.19 16.36 17.99
CA CYS A 108 2.51 15.07 17.89
C CYS A 108 1.63 14.77 19.10
N GLY A 109 0.44 15.35 19.06
CA GLY A 109 -0.59 15.13 20.04
C GLY A 109 -1.88 15.82 19.62
N CYS A 110 -2.99 15.25 20.07
CA CYS A 110 -4.27 15.93 20.05
C CYS A 110 -4.23 17.11 21.02
N ASP A 111 -4.95 18.18 20.71
CA ASP A 111 -5.14 19.27 21.66
C ASP A 111 -5.80 18.74 22.94
N ASP A 112 -5.48 19.31 24.11
CA ASP A 112 -6.11 18.98 25.40
C ASP A 112 -7.56 19.51 25.51
N VAL A 113 -8.26 19.65 24.39
CA VAL A 113 -9.68 20.05 24.36
C VAL A 113 -10.52 18.86 24.78
N TYR A 114 -11.38 19.06 25.78
CA TYR A 114 -12.28 18.04 26.27
C TYR A 114 -13.64 18.13 25.56
N GLU A 115 -13.85 17.26 24.58
CA GLU A 115 -15.06 17.08 23.79
C GLU A 115 -15.35 15.57 23.67
N PRO A 116 -15.89 14.94 24.73
CA PRO A 116 -15.89 13.49 24.83
C PRO A 116 -16.69 12.84 23.72
N VAL A 117 -16.17 11.72 23.20
CA VAL A 117 -16.83 10.92 22.17
C VAL A 117 -16.82 9.45 22.56
N CYS A 118 -17.84 8.71 22.14
CA CYS A 118 -17.94 7.28 22.35
C CYS A 118 -17.41 6.57 21.12
N GLY A 119 -16.34 5.80 21.28
CA GLY A 119 -15.77 4.98 20.21
C GLY A 119 -16.63 3.76 19.90
N CYS A 120 -16.43 3.21 18.70
CA CYS A 120 -17.06 1.96 18.27
C CYS A 120 -16.58 0.72 19.05
N ASP A 121 -15.49 0.86 19.80
CA ASP A 121 -14.98 -0.10 20.79
C ASP A 121 -15.73 -0.04 22.13
N GLY A 122 -16.57 0.98 22.34
CA GLY A 122 -17.27 1.23 23.60
C GLY A 122 -16.43 1.96 24.64
N GLU A 123 -15.27 2.51 24.27
CA GLU A 123 -14.46 3.35 25.13
C GLU A 123 -14.77 4.84 24.92
N THR A 124 -14.67 5.63 25.99
CA THR A 124 -14.87 7.09 25.91
C THR A 124 -13.53 7.76 25.70
N TYR A 125 -13.43 8.54 24.63
CA TYR A 125 -12.26 9.33 24.27
C TYR A 125 -12.45 10.78 24.70
N GLY A 126 -11.36 11.46 25.04
CA GLY A 126 -11.39 12.86 25.51
C GLY A 126 -11.81 13.84 24.43
N ASN A 127 -11.44 13.55 23.19
CA ASN A 127 -11.86 14.24 21.98
C ASN A 127 -11.86 13.32 20.75
N GLU A 128 -12.34 13.82 19.62
CA GLU A 128 -12.32 13.12 18.32
C GLU A 128 -10.90 12.71 17.91
N CYS A 129 -9.92 13.60 18.10
CA CYS A 129 -8.53 13.30 17.74
C CYS A 129 -7.97 12.11 18.56
N ASP A 130 -8.27 12.01 19.86
CA ASP A 130 -7.85 10.89 20.70
C ASP A 130 -8.42 9.56 20.18
N SER A 131 -9.68 9.58 19.69
CA SER A 131 -10.30 8.41 19.07
C SER A 131 -9.63 8.03 17.74
N GLU A 132 -9.28 9.01 16.91
CA GLU A 132 -8.56 8.80 15.66
C GLU A 132 -7.12 8.30 15.89
N LEU A 133 -6.47 8.75 16.97
CA LEU A 133 -5.14 8.31 17.38
C LEU A 133 -5.15 6.84 17.85
N ALA A 134 -6.28 6.38 18.39
CA ALA A 134 -6.54 4.98 18.70
C ALA A 134 -7.03 4.18 17.48
N GLU A 135 -7.17 4.81 16.31
CA GLU A 135 -7.74 4.21 15.09
C GLU A 135 -9.18 3.67 15.29
N VAL A 136 -9.96 4.38 16.10
CA VAL A 136 -11.33 4.02 16.45
C VAL A 136 -12.31 5.03 15.86
N ASN A 137 -13.31 4.51 15.14
CA ASN A 137 -14.41 5.33 14.62
C ASN A 137 -15.37 5.73 15.75
N ILE A 138 -16.04 6.87 15.59
CA ILE A 138 -16.96 7.40 16.60
C ILE A 138 -18.36 6.78 16.44
N ALA A 139 -18.85 6.14 17.49
CA ALA A 139 -20.20 5.61 17.59
C ALA A 139 -21.23 6.69 17.92
N SER A 140 -20.88 7.65 18.79
CA SER A 140 -21.76 8.75 19.19
C SER A 140 -20.93 9.90 19.72
N GLU A 141 -21.43 11.12 19.54
CA GLU A 141 -20.96 12.28 20.29
C GLU A 141 -21.34 12.10 21.77
N GLY A 142 -20.45 12.51 22.69
CA GLY A 142 -20.61 12.34 24.14
C GLY A 142 -19.95 11.07 24.69
N GLU A 143 -19.97 10.94 26.02
CA GLU A 143 -19.45 9.77 26.72
C GLU A 143 -20.28 8.51 26.42
N CYS A 144 -19.66 7.33 26.49
CA CYS A 144 -20.39 6.07 26.33
C CYS A 144 -21.37 5.83 27.50
N PRO A 145 -22.54 5.19 27.23
CA PRO A 145 -23.59 4.96 28.23
C PRO A 145 -23.31 3.85 29.25
#